data_AF-A0A3D4X5B9-F1
#
_entry.id   AF-A0A3D4X5B9-F1
#
_cell.length_a   1.000
_cell.length_b   1.000
_cell.length_c   1.000
_cell.angle_alpha   90.00
_cell.angle_beta   90.00
_cell.angle_gamma   90.00
#
_symmetry.space_group_name_H-M   'P 1'
#
loop_
_entity.id
_entity.type
_entity.pdbx_description
1 polymer ?
#
loop_
_entity_poly.entity_id
_entity_poly.type
_entity_poly.pdbx_seq_one_letter_code
_entity_poly.pdbx_strand_id
1 'polypeptide(L)'
;MMHPEADRTYVVSMFPYPSGDLHMGHAEVYSISDAIARYLRLRGKQVLFPIGWDSFGLPAENAARKRGVDPREWTYANIEVQAESFRRLGVSFDWEHRLHTSDPSYFRWTQWIFLRLFEAGLAYRAEAPVNWCPQDETVLANEQVIGGLCERCGARVVERELTQWFFRTMAYAQRLLDDMSHLEGTWPAAILAMQRHWIGNLHDWLISRQRRWGTPIPIVHCGQCGLVPDSQLPVELNLPPDTSCPNCGGPAQRDPDTMDTFVDSSWYFLRFPNPSYPDGLFDPAGVAGWLPVDEYIGGREHATSHLLYARFMTKALHDLGLLDFVEPFTRLTSQGNVIMDGKAMSKSLGNMVSLQEQIALYGPDAVRVTMLFAGPPEDDIDWAEVCPTGSVKWLSRVTRLIESVVQSDGDADPELNRSIHKLIHATTIAMEGKRFNVAIARLMELTSLLRHARAADPGTRQGIEALTVMLSCFAPFTAAECARQLGKTLDAWPAADEELIRDRTVTCVVQVNGKVRARLEVQPHISEAELKELALAAVEVKDPVKVVVRPPKLVNILLPPKPSTSDER
;
A
#
# COMPACT_ATOMS: atom_id res chain seq x y z
N MET A 1 -16.02 20.54 -15.93
CA MET A 1 -16.26 19.62 -17.06
C MET A 1 -15.14 18.60 -17.04
N MET A 2 -15.45 17.33 -16.76
CA MET A 2 -14.47 16.24 -16.75
C MET A 2 -14.15 15.84 -18.19
N HIS A 3 -12.87 15.87 -18.57
CA HIS A 3 -12.42 15.39 -19.87
C HIS A 3 -12.52 13.85 -19.93
N PRO A 4 -13.14 13.28 -20.98
CA PRO A 4 -13.38 11.83 -21.11
C PRO A 4 -12.17 11.01 -21.64
N GLU A 5 -10.98 11.58 -21.77
CA GLU A 5 -9.80 10.93 -22.39
C GLU A 5 -8.55 10.83 -21.50
N ALA A 6 -8.60 11.24 -20.23
CA ALA A 6 -7.43 11.14 -19.35
C ALA A 6 -7.32 9.74 -18.73
N ASP A 7 -6.16 9.09 -18.91
CA ASP A 7 -5.79 7.85 -18.22
C ASP A 7 -5.60 8.13 -16.72
N ARG A 8 -6.71 8.01 -15.98
CA ARG A 8 -6.80 8.27 -14.54
C ARG A 8 -6.35 7.05 -13.75
N THR A 9 -5.84 7.30 -12.56
CA THR A 9 -5.60 6.24 -11.60
C THR A 9 -5.81 6.69 -10.18
N TYR A 10 -6.37 5.80 -9.37
CA TYR A 10 -6.70 6.09 -7.98
C TYR A 10 -5.82 5.27 -7.03
N VAL A 11 -4.93 5.97 -6.33
CA VAL A 11 -4.00 5.39 -5.34
C VAL A 11 -4.51 5.72 -3.94
N VAL A 12 -4.68 4.71 -3.08
CA VAL A 12 -5.15 4.90 -1.70
C VAL A 12 -4.29 4.10 -0.74
N SER A 13 -3.88 4.74 0.34
CA SER A 13 -3.27 4.06 1.48
C SER A 13 -4.32 3.84 2.57
N MET A 14 -4.21 2.76 3.34
CA MET A 14 -4.91 2.64 4.61
C MET A 14 -4.58 3.87 5.46
N PHE A 15 -5.60 4.69 5.73
CA PHE A 15 -5.44 5.93 6.50
C PHE A 15 -5.12 5.64 7.98
N PRO A 16 -4.47 6.56 8.71
CA PRO A 16 -4.01 6.30 10.05
C PRO A 16 -5.10 6.56 11.09
N TYR A 17 -5.01 5.86 12.22
CA TYR A 17 -5.70 6.25 13.45
C TYR A 17 -4.95 7.41 14.12
N PRO A 18 -5.62 8.52 14.50
CA PRO A 18 -5.00 9.65 15.20
C PRO A 18 -4.85 9.38 16.71
N SER A 19 -4.15 8.30 17.06
CA SER A 19 -3.94 7.84 18.45
C SER A 19 -2.56 8.22 19.05
N GLY A 20 -1.79 9.01 18.31
CA GLY A 20 -0.43 9.47 18.63
C GLY A 20 0.28 9.96 17.37
N ASP A 21 1.53 10.37 17.49
CA ASP A 21 2.36 10.73 16.33
C ASP A 21 2.77 9.48 15.51
N LEU A 22 3.22 9.71 14.28
CA LEU A 22 3.66 8.70 13.32
C LEU A 22 4.98 8.04 13.74
N HIS A 23 5.17 6.82 13.28
CA HIS A 23 6.35 5.98 13.53
C HIS A 23 6.85 5.37 12.22
N MET A 24 7.97 4.62 12.28
CA MET A 24 8.61 4.09 11.07
C MET A 24 7.74 3.13 10.25
N GLY A 25 6.83 2.38 10.88
CA GLY A 25 5.76 1.66 10.16
C GLY A 25 4.95 2.55 9.22
N HIS A 26 4.48 3.72 9.68
CA HIS A 26 3.82 4.68 8.82
C HIS A 26 4.76 5.22 7.73
N ALA A 27 6.02 5.49 8.07
CA ALA A 27 7.00 5.95 7.08
C ALA A 27 7.15 4.98 5.91
N GLU A 28 7.08 3.67 6.16
CA GLU A 28 7.10 2.64 5.12
C GLU A 28 5.89 2.73 4.17
N VAL A 29 4.67 2.55 4.71
CA VAL A 29 3.42 2.49 3.93
C VAL A 29 3.27 3.74 3.05
N TYR A 30 3.52 4.90 3.64
CA TYR A 30 3.34 6.16 2.95
C TYR A 30 4.48 6.49 1.99
N SER A 31 5.69 5.97 2.20
CA SER A 31 6.76 6.06 1.19
C SER A 31 6.49 5.16 -0.01
N ILE A 32 5.95 3.95 0.22
CA ILE A 32 5.57 3.01 -0.86
C ILE A 32 4.50 3.63 -1.75
N SER A 33 3.39 4.04 -1.14
CA SER A 33 2.26 4.63 -1.87
C SER A 33 2.64 5.92 -2.61
N ASP A 34 3.48 6.77 -1.99
CA ASP A 34 3.96 7.99 -2.64
C ASP A 34 4.92 7.72 -3.81
N ALA A 35 5.79 6.71 -3.71
CA ALA A 35 6.64 6.30 -4.82
C ALA A 35 5.81 5.80 -6.01
N ILE A 36 4.75 5.03 -5.75
CA ILE A 36 3.78 4.58 -6.77
C ILE A 36 3.08 5.81 -7.39
N ALA A 37 2.50 6.69 -6.56
CA ALA A 37 1.76 7.86 -7.04
C ALA A 37 2.63 8.80 -7.88
N ARG A 38 3.87 9.08 -7.44
CA ARG A 38 4.83 9.90 -8.20
C ARG A 38 5.23 9.25 -9.51
N TYR A 39 5.51 7.94 -9.50
CA TYR A 39 5.82 7.20 -10.72
C TYR A 39 4.68 7.27 -11.72
N LEU A 40 3.44 7.01 -11.31
CA LEU A 40 2.26 7.05 -12.19
C LEU A 40 2.04 8.47 -12.77
N ARG A 41 2.26 9.54 -11.99
CA ARG A 41 2.24 10.92 -12.51
C ARG A 41 3.33 11.15 -13.57
N LEU A 42 4.56 10.70 -13.32
CA LEU A 42 5.65 10.77 -14.30
C LEU A 42 5.39 9.92 -15.56
N ARG A 43 4.54 8.89 -15.46
CA ARG A 43 4.05 8.11 -16.61
C ARG A 43 2.88 8.78 -17.34
N GLY A 44 2.50 10.00 -16.96
CA GLY A 44 1.46 10.80 -17.61
C GLY A 44 0.05 10.53 -17.12
N LYS A 45 -0.14 9.71 -16.07
CA LYS A 45 -1.47 9.46 -15.51
C LYS A 45 -1.95 10.63 -14.65
N GLN A 46 -3.27 10.85 -14.64
CA GLN A 46 -3.90 11.70 -13.65
C GLN A 46 -4.10 10.89 -12.36
N VAL A 47 -3.45 11.28 -11.27
CA VAL A 47 -3.44 10.50 -10.03
C VAL A 47 -4.23 11.20 -8.94
N LEU A 48 -5.31 10.56 -8.46
CA LEU A 48 -5.93 10.89 -7.17
C LEU A 48 -5.17 10.12 -6.08
N PHE A 49 -4.55 10.83 -5.15
CA PHE A 49 -3.82 10.24 -4.02
C PHE A 49 -4.15 10.99 -2.72
N PRO A 50 -5.30 10.71 -2.11
CA PRO A 50 -5.83 11.48 -0.99
C PRO A 50 -5.31 10.94 0.34
N ILE A 51 -5.58 11.68 1.42
CA ILE A 51 -5.34 11.24 2.79
C ILE A 51 -6.54 11.58 3.66
N GLY A 52 -6.82 10.74 4.65
CA GLY A 52 -7.85 10.98 5.66
C GLY A 52 -7.38 10.47 7.02
N TRP A 53 -8.28 10.45 7.98
CA TRP A 53 -8.03 9.89 9.32
C TRP A 53 -9.22 9.07 9.77
N ASP A 54 -8.96 7.87 10.27
CA ASP A 54 -9.95 7.07 10.99
C ASP A 54 -10.06 7.59 12.42
N SER A 55 -10.85 8.64 12.60
CA SER A 55 -10.82 9.51 13.77
C SER A 55 -11.86 9.16 14.84
N PHE A 56 -12.67 8.13 14.62
CA PHE A 56 -13.56 7.54 15.63
C PHE A 56 -12.97 6.27 16.27
N GLY A 57 -13.70 5.71 17.25
CA GLY A 57 -13.46 4.39 17.82
C GLY A 57 -12.48 4.34 18.99
N LEU A 58 -12.26 3.11 19.47
CA LEU A 58 -11.44 2.83 20.67
C LEU A 58 -10.01 3.37 20.59
N PRO A 59 -9.28 3.36 19.44
CA PRO A 59 -7.89 3.81 19.41
C PRO A 59 -7.73 5.27 19.89
N ALA A 60 -8.57 6.18 19.39
CA ALA A 60 -8.56 7.58 19.78
C ALA A 60 -9.08 7.77 21.21
N GLU A 61 -10.21 7.15 21.54
CA GLU A 61 -10.87 7.31 22.85
C GLU A 61 -10.04 6.74 24.00
N ASN A 62 -9.45 5.55 23.84
CA ASN A 62 -8.59 4.95 24.87
C ASN A 62 -7.33 5.79 25.11
N ALA A 63 -6.76 6.36 24.04
CA ALA A 63 -5.59 7.24 24.14
C ALA A 63 -5.91 8.55 24.88
N ALA A 64 -7.09 9.13 24.62
CA ALA A 64 -7.61 10.31 25.31
C ALA A 64 -7.94 10.02 26.78
N ARG A 65 -8.68 8.93 27.05
CA ARG A 65 -9.06 8.47 28.40
C ARG A 65 -7.84 8.26 29.30
N LYS A 66 -6.79 7.62 28.78
CA LYS A 66 -5.53 7.41 29.53
C LYS A 66 -4.86 8.72 29.98
N ARG A 67 -5.15 9.83 29.31
CA ARG A 67 -4.58 11.16 29.56
C ARG A 67 -5.54 12.12 30.26
N GLY A 68 -6.80 11.72 30.47
CA GLY A 68 -7.82 12.58 31.07
C GLY A 68 -8.19 13.79 30.21
N VAL A 69 -8.11 13.67 28.87
CA VAL A 69 -8.45 14.73 27.92
C VAL A 69 -9.68 14.35 27.11
N ASP A 70 -10.36 15.34 26.54
CA ASP A 70 -11.51 15.12 25.66
C ASP A 70 -11.07 14.36 24.38
N PRO A 71 -11.78 13.29 23.97
CA PRO A 71 -11.44 12.52 22.78
C PRO A 71 -11.43 13.34 21.50
N ARG A 72 -12.30 14.35 21.36
CA ARG A 72 -12.30 15.23 20.18
C ARG A 72 -11.04 16.07 20.15
N GLU A 73 -10.73 16.77 21.23
CA GLU A 73 -9.53 17.60 21.32
C GLU A 73 -8.25 16.79 21.07
N TRP A 74 -8.14 15.61 21.69
CA TRP A 74 -7.03 14.69 21.47
C TRP A 74 -6.91 14.25 20.02
N THR A 75 -8.03 13.89 19.39
CA THR A 75 -8.06 13.43 18.01
C THR A 75 -7.59 14.51 17.05
N TYR A 76 -8.18 15.71 17.08
CA TYR A 76 -7.79 16.78 16.16
C TYR A 76 -6.35 17.28 16.40
N ALA A 77 -5.87 17.27 17.65
CA ALA A 77 -4.47 17.57 17.93
C ALA A 77 -3.52 16.56 17.28
N ASN A 78 -3.80 15.25 17.38
CA ASN A 78 -2.98 14.23 16.73
C ASN A 78 -3.10 14.28 15.21
N ILE A 79 -4.28 14.56 14.68
CA ILE A 79 -4.50 14.75 13.24
C ILE A 79 -3.54 15.83 12.70
N GLU A 80 -3.43 16.99 13.35
CA GLU A 80 -2.55 18.07 12.89
C GLU A 80 -1.07 17.73 13.06
N VAL A 81 -0.68 17.05 14.15
CA VAL A 81 0.68 16.52 14.33
C VAL A 81 1.05 15.56 13.20
N GLN A 82 0.17 14.58 12.91
CA GLN A 82 0.40 13.62 11.83
C GLN A 82 0.41 14.29 10.45
N ALA A 83 -0.47 15.27 10.21
CA ALA A 83 -0.49 16.04 8.97
C ALA A 83 0.84 16.77 8.75
N GLU A 84 1.38 17.41 9.77
CA GLU A 84 2.70 18.03 9.70
C GLU A 84 3.81 16.99 9.50
N SER A 85 3.74 15.85 10.19
CA SER A 85 4.66 14.73 10.00
C SER A 85 4.69 14.23 8.55
N PHE A 86 3.54 14.15 7.87
CA PHE A 86 3.45 13.81 6.45
C PHE A 86 4.04 14.88 5.53
N ARG A 87 3.78 16.16 5.81
CA ARG A 87 4.38 17.28 5.05
C ARG A 87 5.90 17.26 5.18
N ARG A 88 6.43 17.05 6.38
CA ARG A 88 7.87 16.90 6.63
C ARG A 88 8.47 15.70 5.92
N LEU A 89 7.77 14.57 5.87
CA LEU A 89 8.19 13.38 5.10
C LEU A 89 8.14 13.63 3.58
N GLY A 90 7.38 14.61 3.10
CA GLY A 90 7.27 14.95 1.68
C GLY A 90 6.35 14.04 0.89
N VAL A 91 5.32 13.47 1.54
CA VAL A 91 4.30 12.66 0.85
C VAL A 91 3.41 13.58 0.00
N SER A 92 3.21 13.22 -1.27
CA SER A 92 2.47 14.03 -2.26
C SER A 92 0.97 13.78 -2.25
N PHE A 93 0.39 13.82 -1.05
CA PHE A 93 -1.06 13.73 -0.90
C PHE A 93 -1.77 14.92 -1.55
N ASP A 94 -2.94 14.62 -2.09
CA ASP A 94 -3.98 15.59 -2.34
C ASP A 94 -4.65 15.97 -1.01
N TRP A 95 -4.32 17.17 -0.53
CA TRP A 95 -4.83 17.70 0.73
C TRP A 95 -6.21 18.33 0.60
N GLU A 96 -6.69 18.61 -0.62
CA GLU A 96 -8.02 19.17 -0.85
C GLU A 96 -9.10 18.11 -0.57
N HIS A 97 -8.79 16.84 -0.85
CA HIS A 97 -9.67 15.70 -0.60
C HIS A 97 -9.52 15.10 0.82
N ARG A 98 -8.99 15.87 1.76
CA ARG A 98 -8.84 15.47 3.17
C ARG A 98 -10.19 15.22 3.84
N LEU A 99 -10.32 14.12 4.58
CA LEU A 99 -11.50 13.82 5.41
C LEU A 99 -11.15 13.25 6.79
N HIS A 100 -12.05 13.42 7.76
CA HIS A 100 -12.00 12.81 9.09
C HIS A 100 -13.30 12.02 9.32
N THR A 101 -13.23 10.76 9.72
CA THR A 101 -14.45 9.95 9.91
C THR A 101 -15.36 10.49 11.03
N SER A 102 -14.79 11.24 11.97
CA SER A 102 -15.50 11.90 13.08
C SER A 102 -16.21 13.22 12.71
N ASP A 103 -16.10 13.69 11.47
CA ASP A 103 -16.80 14.90 11.04
C ASP A 103 -18.29 14.61 10.77
N PRO A 104 -19.23 15.48 11.17
CA PRO A 104 -20.66 15.32 10.87
C PRO A 104 -20.97 15.20 9.38
N SER A 105 -20.17 15.84 8.52
CA SER A 105 -20.26 15.72 7.07
C SER A 105 -19.93 14.32 6.54
N TYR A 106 -19.17 13.52 7.30
CA TYR A 106 -18.83 12.13 7.00
C TYR A 106 -19.82 11.17 7.66
N PHE A 107 -19.90 11.16 9.00
CA PHE A 107 -20.62 10.11 9.71
C PHE A 107 -22.15 10.18 9.53
N ARG A 108 -22.72 11.32 9.09
CA ARG A 108 -24.12 11.37 8.63
C ARG A 108 -24.39 10.31 7.56
N TRP A 109 -23.41 10.02 6.73
CA TRP A 109 -23.52 9.08 5.63
C TRP A 109 -23.24 7.65 6.08
N THR A 110 -22.40 7.45 7.09
CA THR A 110 -22.33 6.16 7.80
C THR A 110 -23.70 5.82 8.43
N GLN A 111 -24.36 6.79 9.06
CA GLN A 111 -25.73 6.62 9.59
C GLN A 111 -26.73 6.31 8.48
N TRP A 112 -26.63 7.02 7.35
CA TRP A 112 -27.47 6.75 6.20
C TRP A 112 -27.28 5.34 5.63
N ILE A 113 -26.03 4.87 5.49
CA ILE A 113 -25.72 3.49 5.08
C ILE A 113 -26.36 2.50 6.04
N PHE A 114 -26.22 2.71 7.36
CA PHE A 114 -26.84 1.84 8.36
C PHE A 114 -28.35 1.73 8.14
N LEU A 115 -29.06 2.85 7.91
CA LEU A 115 -30.50 2.84 7.68
C LEU A 115 -30.88 2.07 6.41
N ARG A 116 -30.14 2.26 5.31
CA ARG A 116 -30.38 1.50 4.06
C ARG A 116 -30.10 0.00 4.23
N LEU A 117 -29.05 -0.36 4.95
CA LEU A 117 -28.78 -1.76 5.29
C LEU A 117 -29.86 -2.34 6.21
N PHE A 118 -30.39 -1.56 7.15
CA PHE A 118 -31.50 -1.97 8.02
C PHE A 118 -32.78 -2.24 7.22
N GLU A 119 -33.16 -1.32 6.34
CA GLU A 119 -34.31 -1.45 5.45
C GLU A 119 -34.18 -2.67 4.51
N ALA A 120 -32.96 -2.98 4.07
CA ALA A 120 -32.65 -4.16 3.26
C ALA A 120 -32.55 -5.48 4.08
N GLY A 121 -32.74 -5.44 5.40
CA GLY A 121 -32.61 -6.62 6.28
C GLY A 121 -31.16 -7.11 6.49
N LEU A 122 -30.19 -6.28 6.12
CA LEU A 122 -28.75 -6.52 6.28
C LEU A 122 -28.21 -5.96 7.59
N ALA A 123 -28.83 -4.94 8.18
CA ALA A 123 -28.58 -4.55 9.57
C ALA A 123 -29.71 -5.06 10.46
N TYR A 124 -29.39 -5.70 11.57
CA TYR A 124 -30.39 -6.23 12.49
C TYR A 124 -29.90 -6.19 13.93
N ARG A 125 -30.84 -6.30 14.87
CA ARG A 125 -30.58 -6.33 16.31
C ARG A 125 -31.00 -7.68 16.87
N ALA A 126 -30.12 -8.32 17.63
CA ALA A 126 -30.37 -9.63 18.22
C ALA A 126 -29.68 -9.78 19.58
N GLU A 127 -30.23 -10.63 20.44
CA GLU A 127 -29.53 -11.17 21.61
C GLU A 127 -28.58 -12.28 21.15
N ALA A 128 -27.33 -12.19 21.60
CA ALA A 128 -26.32 -13.19 21.28
C ALA A 128 -25.22 -13.22 22.37
N PRO A 129 -24.49 -14.35 22.48
CA PRO A 129 -23.21 -14.38 23.17
C PRO A 129 -22.22 -13.51 22.39
N VAL A 130 -21.72 -12.47 23.04
CA VAL A 130 -20.79 -11.51 22.43
C VAL A 130 -19.48 -11.47 23.19
N ASN A 131 -18.40 -11.26 22.44
CA ASN A 131 -17.08 -11.00 23.00
C ASN A 131 -17.12 -9.68 23.77
N TRP A 132 -16.75 -9.71 25.05
CA TRP A 132 -16.69 -8.55 25.92
C TRP A 132 -15.27 -8.33 26.44
N CYS A 133 -14.75 -7.12 26.25
CA CYS A 133 -13.50 -6.71 26.85
C CYS A 133 -13.76 -6.03 28.21
N PRO A 134 -13.31 -6.60 29.34
CA PRO A 134 -13.55 -5.99 30.65
C PRO A 134 -12.77 -4.70 30.90
N GLN A 135 -11.66 -4.49 30.18
CA GLN A 135 -10.82 -3.29 30.32
C GLN A 135 -11.27 -2.13 29.42
N ASP A 136 -11.74 -2.45 28.22
CA ASP A 136 -12.33 -1.47 27.31
C ASP A 136 -13.84 -1.28 27.55
N GLU A 137 -14.43 -2.09 28.43
CA GLU A 137 -15.84 -2.02 28.84
C GLU A 137 -16.80 -1.98 27.64
N THR A 138 -16.53 -2.81 26.65
CA THR A 138 -17.31 -2.85 25.41
C THR A 138 -17.23 -4.21 24.73
N VAL A 139 -18.19 -4.46 23.84
CA VAL A 139 -18.19 -5.62 22.95
C VAL A 139 -17.15 -5.51 21.84
N LEU A 140 -16.69 -6.66 21.33
CA LEU A 140 -15.74 -6.78 20.24
C LEU A 140 -16.29 -7.68 19.13
N ALA A 141 -15.98 -7.38 17.87
CA ALA A 141 -16.17 -8.32 16.77
C ALA A 141 -15.19 -9.51 16.89
N ASN A 142 -15.49 -10.63 16.24
CA ASN A 142 -14.63 -11.84 16.28
C ASN A 142 -13.22 -11.55 15.75
N GLU A 143 -13.14 -10.70 14.73
CA GLU A 143 -11.92 -10.23 14.09
C GLU A 143 -11.03 -9.42 15.05
N GLN A 144 -11.59 -8.87 16.14
CA GLN A 144 -10.89 -8.08 17.15
C GLN A 144 -10.43 -8.93 18.36
N VAL A 145 -10.59 -10.25 18.29
CA VAL A 145 -10.17 -11.21 19.33
C VAL A 145 -9.04 -12.10 18.80
N ILE A 146 -7.83 -11.88 19.31
CA ILE A 146 -6.63 -12.58 18.87
C ILE A 146 -6.17 -13.51 19.99
N GLY A 147 -6.26 -14.82 19.77
CA GLY A 147 -5.86 -15.82 20.78
C GLY A 147 -6.65 -15.72 22.10
N GLY A 148 -7.90 -15.27 22.04
CA GLY A 148 -8.76 -15.03 23.22
C GLY A 148 -8.47 -13.72 23.97
N LEU A 149 -7.63 -12.84 23.41
CA LEU A 149 -7.28 -11.54 23.97
C LEU A 149 -7.81 -10.41 23.08
N CYS A 150 -8.12 -9.26 23.68
CA CYS A 150 -8.48 -8.04 22.95
C CYS A 150 -7.30 -7.58 22.09
N GLU A 151 -7.52 -7.34 20.79
CA GLU A 151 -6.48 -6.86 19.85
C GLU A 151 -5.80 -5.56 20.31
N ARG A 152 -6.50 -4.74 21.13
CA ARG A 152 -6.07 -3.38 21.50
C ARG A 152 -5.37 -3.33 22.84
N CYS A 153 -6.02 -3.81 23.89
CA CYS A 153 -5.50 -3.72 25.26
C CYS A 153 -4.84 -5.00 25.77
N GLY A 154 -4.99 -6.13 25.07
CA GLY A 154 -4.45 -7.42 25.47
C GLY A 154 -5.17 -8.09 26.65
N ALA A 155 -6.26 -7.50 27.16
CA ALA A 155 -7.05 -8.12 28.21
C ALA A 155 -7.75 -9.40 27.73
N ARG A 156 -7.93 -10.36 28.64
CA ARG A 156 -8.69 -11.59 28.35
C ARG A 156 -10.14 -11.24 28.04
N VAL A 157 -10.60 -11.69 26.88
CA VAL A 157 -11.99 -11.53 26.45
C VAL A 157 -12.86 -12.54 27.20
N VAL A 158 -14.04 -12.08 27.62
CA VAL A 158 -15.06 -12.91 28.25
C VAL A 158 -16.32 -12.87 27.40
N GLU A 159 -17.16 -13.88 27.53
CA GLU A 159 -18.47 -13.91 26.85
C GLU A 159 -19.53 -13.24 27.72
N ARG A 160 -20.46 -12.51 27.10
CA ARG A 160 -21.66 -11.96 27.74
C ARG A 160 -22.85 -12.11 26.81
N GLU A 161 -24.02 -12.40 27.36
CA GLU A 161 -25.29 -12.30 26.61
C GLU A 161 -25.73 -10.83 26.57
N LEU A 162 -25.76 -10.24 25.38
CA LEU A 162 -26.19 -8.86 25.18
C LEU A 162 -27.01 -8.73 23.90
N THR A 163 -28.02 -7.87 23.92
CA THR A 163 -28.72 -7.44 22.71
C THR A 163 -27.87 -6.40 21.98
N GLN A 164 -27.39 -6.72 20.78
CA GLN A 164 -26.44 -5.91 20.00
C GLN A 164 -26.89 -5.78 18.53
N TRP A 165 -26.22 -4.88 17.81
CA TRP A 165 -26.41 -4.65 16.37
C TRP A 165 -25.39 -5.40 15.54
N PHE A 166 -25.86 -5.98 14.44
CA PHE A 166 -25.08 -6.79 13.53
C PHE A 166 -25.33 -6.40 12.08
N PHE A 167 -24.30 -6.52 11.25
CA PHE A 167 -24.45 -6.61 9.81
C PHE A 167 -24.40 -8.07 9.36
N ARG A 168 -25.30 -8.44 8.44
CA ARG A 168 -25.49 -9.80 7.94
C ARG A 168 -24.42 -10.22 6.92
N THR A 169 -23.16 -10.16 7.32
CA THR A 169 -22.00 -10.50 6.48
C THR A 169 -22.04 -11.95 6.00
N MET A 170 -22.62 -12.87 6.78
CA MET A 170 -22.76 -14.27 6.37
C MET A 170 -23.62 -14.44 5.13
N ALA A 171 -24.58 -13.55 4.88
CA ALA A 171 -25.37 -13.58 3.64
C ALA A 171 -24.51 -13.35 2.38
N TYR A 172 -23.31 -12.78 2.53
CA TYR A 172 -22.36 -12.53 1.47
C TYR A 172 -21.17 -13.49 1.46
N ALA A 173 -21.08 -14.45 2.40
CA ALA A 173 -19.92 -15.32 2.55
C ALA A 173 -19.52 -16.04 1.25
N GLN A 174 -20.49 -16.62 0.53
CA GLN A 174 -20.21 -17.33 -0.72
C GLN A 174 -19.74 -16.38 -1.83
N ARG A 175 -20.36 -15.20 -1.97
CA ARG A 175 -19.92 -14.18 -2.95
C ARG A 175 -18.53 -13.63 -2.62
N LEU A 176 -18.23 -13.46 -1.33
CA LEU A 176 -16.89 -13.07 -0.88
C LEU A 176 -15.83 -14.11 -1.23
N LEU A 177 -16.18 -15.39 -1.36
CA LEU A 177 -15.29 -16.45 -1.85
C LEU A 177 -15.23 -16.49 -3.38
N ASP A 178 -16.37 -16.52 -4.05
CA ASP A 178 -16.46 -16.69 -5.51
C ASP A 178 -15.79 -15.53 -6.26
N ASP A 179 -16.03 -14.30 -5.81
CA ASP A 179 -15.49 -13.09 -6.44
C ASP A 179 -13.99 -12.89 -6.14
N MET A 180 -13.35 -13.73 -5.31
CA MET A 180 -11.88 -13.70 -5.16
C MET A 180 -11.17 -14.00 -6.48
N SER A 181 -11.80 -14.70 -7.41
CA SER A 181 -11.26 -14.93 -8.76
C SER A 181 -10.92 -13.64 -9.51
N HIS A 182 -11.64 -12.53 -9.22
CA HIS A 182 -11.33 -11.21 -9.78
C HIS A 182 -10.07 -10.58 -9.17
N LEU A 183 -9.62 -11.06 -8.01
CA LEU A 183 -8.51 -10.53 -7.23
C LEU A 183 -7.23 -11.36 -7.41
N GLU A 184 -7.33 -12.57 -7.98
CA GLU A 184 -6.19 -13.45 -8.19
C GLU A 184 -5.19 -12.82 -9.19
N GLY A 185 -3.91 -12.81 -8.80
CA GLY A 185 -2.84 -12.20 -9.59
C GLY A 185 -2.61 -10.70 -9.31
N THR A 186 -3.58 -10.00 -8.70
CA THR A 186 -3.44 -8.58 -8.32
C THR A 186 -3.44 -8.35 -6.81
N TRP A 187 -3.97 -9.28 -6.03
CA TRP A 187 -3.84 -9.33 -4.57
C TRP A 187 -2.80 -10.38 -4.15
N PRO A 188 -2.08 -10.18 -3.03
CA PRO A 188 -1.14 -11.17 -2.54
C PRO A 188 -1.85 -12.47 -2.16
N ALA A 189 -1.33 -13.60 -2.65
CA ALA A 189 -1.92 -14.92 -2.43
C ALA A 189 -2.07 -15.27 -0.94
N ALA A 190 -1.16 -14.80 -0.08
CA ALA A 190 -1.25 -14.97 1.36
C ALA A 190 -2.48 -14.30 1.98
N ILE A 191 -2.83 -13.08 1.52
CA ILE A 191 -4.01 -12.34 1.99
C ILE A 191 -5.30 -13.06 1.56
N LEU A 192 -5.36 -13.51 0.31
CA LEU A 192 -6.50 -14.29 -0.19
C LEU A 192 -6.65 -15.61 0.59
N ALA A 193 -5.56 -16.30 0.91
CA ALA A 193 -5.58 -17.51 1.71
C ALA A 193 -6.10 -17.26 3.14
N MET A 194 -5.67 -16.17 3.78
CA MET A 194 -6.17 -15.75 5.10
C MET A 194 -7.68 -15.47 5.05
N GLN A 195 -8.16 -14.74 4.05
CA GLN A 195 -9.60 -14.49 3.89
C GLN A 195 -10.39 -15.78 3.63
N ARG A 196 -9.90 -16.69 2.78
CA ARG A 196 -10.57 -17.99 2.55
C ARG A 196 -10.73 -18.78 3.84
N HIS A 197 -9.67 -18.85 4.63
CA HIS A 197 -9.70 -19.54 5.91
C HIS A 197 -10.69 -18.87 6.89
N TRP A 198 -10.66 -17.54 6.96
CA TRP A 198 -11.56 -16.78 7.83
C TRP A 198 -13.03 -16.94 7.44
N ILE A 199 -13.34 -16.85 6.14
CA ILE A 199 -14.72 -16.95 5.66
C ILE A 199 -15.34 -18.32 5.98
N GLY A 200 -14.55 -19.38 6.04
CA GLY A 200 -15.00 -20.71 6.48
C GLY A 200 -15.57 -20.75 7.90
N ASN A 201 -15.24 -19.76 8.74
CA ASN A 201 -15.77 -19.58 10.10
C ASN A 201 -16.39 -18.17 10.30
N LEU A 202 -16.89 -17.55 9.23
CA LEU A 202 -17.45 -16.19 9.28
C LEU A 202 -18.70 -16.16 10.17
N HIS A 203 -18.82 -15.09 10.95
CA HIS A 203 -20.03 -14.75 11.68
C HIS A 203 -20.53 -13.39 11.22
N ASP A 204 -21.80 -13.10 11.51
CA ASP A 204 -22.37 -11.78 11.28
C ASP A 204 -21.62 -10.73 12.11
N TRP A 205 -21.32 -9.60 11.46
CA TRP A 205 -20.41 -8.59 11.99
C TRP A 205 -21.08 -7.77 13.08
N LEU A 206 -20.60 -7.93 14.33
CA LEU A 206 -21.04 -7.14 15.48
C LEU A 206 -20.51 -5.70 15.37
N ILE A 207 -21.42 -4.73 15.18
CA ILE A 207 -21.07 -3.33 14.93
C ILE A 207 -21.32 -2.37 16.09
N SER A 208 -22.26 -2.65 17.02
CA SER A 208 -22.53 -1.74 18.15
C SER A 208 -21.41 -1.77 19.19
N ARG A 209 -21.13 -0.63 19.81
CA ARG A 209 -20.11 -0.44 20.85
C ARG A 209 -20.66 0.46 21.95
N GLN A 210 -20.50 0.05 23.20
CA GLN A 210 -20.90 0.80 24.42
C GLN A 210 -19.91 1.95 24.72
N ARG A 211 -19.67 2.81 23.75
CA ARG A 211 -18.60 3.83 23.76
C ARG A 211 -19.14 5.19 23.31
N ARG A 212 -18.48 6.26 23.74
CA ARG A 212 -18.94 7.64 23.49
C ARG A 212 -18.34 8.26 22.24
N TRP A 213 -17.20 7.73 21.77
CA TRP A 213 -16.47 8.27 20.62
C TRP A 213 -16.58 7.34 19.41
N GLY A 214 -17.74 7.38 18.75
CA GLY A 214 -18.04 6.60 17.54
C GLY A 214 -19.33 7.10 16.90
N THR A 215 -19.61 6.69 15.67
CA THR A 215 -20.82 7.14 14.97
C THR A 215 -22.09 6.69 15.70
N PRO A 216 -22.98 7.59 16.16
CA PRO A 216 -24.22 7.19 16.84
C PRO A 216 -25.11 6.33 15.94
N ILE A 217 -25.69 5.27 16.49
CA ILE A 217 -26.67 4.44 15.76
C ILE A 217 -27.96 5.24 15.57
N PRO A 218 -28.45 5.45 14.32
CA PRO A 218 -29.58 6.34 14.03
C PRO A 218 -30.95 5.65 14.30
N ILE A 219 -31.13 5.12 15.50
CA ILE A 219 -32.33 4.42 15.96
C ILE A 219 -32.89 5.09 17.21
N VAL A 220 -34.22 5.14 17.32
CA VAL A 220 -34.93 5.49 18.55
C VAL A 220 -35.90 4.39 18.97
N HIS A 221 -35.82 4.01 20.23
CA HIS A 221 -36.62 2.98 20.88
C HIS A 221 -37.91 3.61 21.43
N CYS A 222 -39.00 3.57 20.64
CA CYS A 222 -40.34 4.04 21.04
C CYS A 222 -41.40 2.91 21.15
N GLY A 223 -40.97 1.65 21.00
CA GLY A 223 -41.84 0.47 21.00
C GLY A 223 -42.59 0.18 19.69
N GLN A 224 -42.57 1.09 18.71
CA GLN A 224 -43.29 0.92 17.44
C GLN A 224 -42.49 1.27 16.17
N CYS A 225 -41.82 2.43 16.12
CA CYS A 225 -41.30 2.98 14.85
C CYS A 225 -39.82 2.72 14.58
N GLY A 226 -38.95 2.77 15.61
CA GLY A 226 -37.54 2.39 15.52
C GLY A 226 -36.60 3.35 14.78
N LEU A 227 -37.00 3.96 13.66
CA LEU A 227 -36.07 4.64 12.73
C LEU A 227 -36.00 6.15 12.92
N VAL A 228 -34.79 6.71 12.81
CA VAL A 228 -34.57 8.15 12.59
C VAL A 228 -34.65 8.44 11.09
N PRO A 229 -35.47 9.41 10.63
CA PRO A 229 -35.59 9.72 9.21
C PRO A 229 -34.33 10.41 8.67
N ASP A 230 -34.04 10.22 7.37
CA ASP A 230 -32.88 10.82 6.67
C ASP A 230 -32.74 12.34 6.91
N SER A 231 -33.86 13.07 7.02
CA SER A 231 -33.90 14.53 7.24
C SER A 231 -33.41 14.97 8.63
N GLN A 232 -33.25 14.04 9.58
CA GLN A 232 -32.73 14.30 10.92
C GLN A 232 -31.30 13.78 11.11
N LEU A 233 -30.65 13.32 10.04
CA LEU A 233 -29.24 13.01 10.05
C LEU A 233 -28.40 14.29 9.85
N PRO A 234 -27.23 14.41 10.49
CA PRO A 234 -26.65 13.46 11.44
C PRO A 234 -27.33 13.49 12.83
N VAL A 235 -27.46 12.31 13.46
CA VAL A 235 -27.61 12.23 14.91
C VAL A 235 -26.25 12.55 15.54
N GLU A 236 -26.15 13.70 16.18
CA GLU A 236 -24.92 14.18 16.82
C GLU A 236 -24.51 13.34 18.04
N LEU A 237 -23.22 13.38 18.37
CA LEU A 237 -22.66 12.75 19.57
C LEU A 237 -23.19 13.38 20.86
N ASN A 238 -23.21 12.61 21.95
CA ASN A 238 -23.48 13.08 23.32
C ASN A 238 -24.85 13.78 23.51
N LEU A 239 -25.84 13.50 22.65
CA LEU A 239 -27.21 13.96 22.85
C LEU A 239 -27.87 13.27 24.07
N PRO A 240 -28.85 13.91 24.74
CA PRO A 240 -29.60 13.28 25.82
C PRO A 240 -30.26 11.96 25.38
N PRO A 241 -30.28 10.92 26.24
CA PRO A 241 -30.92 9.64 25.91
C PRO A 241 -32.42 9.77 25.61
N ASP A 242 -33.13 10.57 26.41
CA ASP A 242 -34.57 10.77 26.25
C ASP A 242 -34.87 11.73 25.09
N THR A 243 -35.82 11.35 24.25
CA THR A 243 -36.24 12.13 23.09
C THR A 243 -37.69 11.84 22.70
N SER A 244 -38.18 12.48 21.63
CA SER A 244 -39.47 12.14 21.02
C SER A 244 -39.23 11.32 19.76
N CYS A 245 -40.08 10.32 19.52
CA CYS A 245 -40.05 9.54 18.29
C CYS A 245 -40.32 10.48 17.10
N PRO A 246 -39.45 10.52 16.08
CA PRO A 246 -39.62 11.41 14.94
C PRO A 246 -40.78 10.99 14.02
N ASN A 247 -41.28 9.76 14.16
CA ASN A 247 -42.37 9.25 13.35
C ASN A 247 -43.76 9.41 14.00
N CYS A 248 -43.89 9.10 15.30
CA CYS A 248 -45.19 9.15 16.00
C CYS A 248 -45.31 10.26 17.06
N GLY A 249 -44.22 10.97 17.37
CA GLY A 249 -44.18 12.03 18.39
C GLY A 249 -44.18 11.56 19.85
N GLY A 250 -44.40 10.27 20.10
CA GLY A 250 -44.41 9.69 21.46
C GLY A 250 -43.03 9.67 22.13
N PRO A 251 -42.97 9.42 23.45
CA PRO A 251 -41.69 9.28 24.17
C PRO A 251 -40.83 8.17 23.58
N ALA A 252 -39.53 8.43 23.45
CA ALA A 252 -38.56 7.49 22.90
C ALA A 252 -37.20 7.63 23.59
N GLN A 253 -36.37 6.60 23.44
CA GLN A 253 -34.97 6.65 23.86
C GLN A 253 -34.06 6.47 22.65
N ARG A 254 -33.01 7.29 22.52
CA ARG A 254 -31.98 7.08 21.51
C ARG A 254 -31.27 5.76 21.77
N ASP A 255 -30.81 5.11 20.71
CA ASP A 255 -29.90 3.98 20.87
C ASP A 255 -28.64 4.44 21.64
N PRO A 256 -28.26 3.76 22.74
CA PRO A 256 -27.14 4.20 23.57
C PRO A 256 -25.78 3.84 22.97
N ASP A 257 -25.74 2.96 21.95
CA ASP A 257 -24.51 2.46 21.37
C ASP A 257 -24.05 3.32 20.17
N THR A 258 -22.74 3.29 19.93
CA THR A 258 -22.11 3.83 18.73
C THR A 258 -21.67 2.69 17.82
N MET A 259 -21.38 2.97 16.55
CA MET A 259 -20.84 2.00 15.61
C MET A 259 -19.32 1.87 15.77
N ASP A 260 -18.83 0.66 15.54
CA ASP A 260 -17.40 0.35 15.49
C ASP A 260 -16.71 1.12 14.36
N THR A 261 -15.45 1.49 14.59
CA THR A 261 -14.61 2.24 13.64
C THR A 261 -14.49 1.55 12.27
N PHE A 262 -14.57 0.22 12.22
CA PHE A 262 -14.53 -0.52 10.96
C PHE A 262 -15.76 -0.24 10.08
N VAL A 263 -16.88 0.23 10.64
CA VAL A 263 -18.03 0.66 9.85
C VAL A 263 -17.64 1.92 9.05
N ASP A 264 -17.03 2.90 9.71
CA ASP A 264 -16.59 4.13 9.04
C ASP A 264 -15.50 3.85 7.99
N SER A 265 -14.52 2.99 8.30
CA SER A 265 -13.44 2.65 7.35
C SER A 265 -13.83 1.64 6.28
N SER A 266 -14.98 0.98 6.34
CA SER A 266 -15.42 0.04 5.30
C SER A 266 -15.79 0.69 3.96
N TRP A 267 -15.92 2.03 3.89
CA TRP A 267 -16.38 2.72 2.69
C TRP A 267 -15.67 4.06 2.39
N TYR A 268 -14.72 4.49 3.21
CA TYR A 268 -14.06 5.82 3.10
C TYR A 268 -13.45 6.12 1.72
N PHE A 269 -12.93 5.09 1.04
CA PHE A 269 -12.37 5.18 -0.31
C PHE A 269 -13.42 5.58 -1.37
N LEU A 270 -14.70 5.38 -1.10
CA LEU A 270 -15.79 5.85 -1.96
C LEU A 270 -16.04 7.35 -1.80
N ARG A 271 -15.67 7.94 -0.65
CA ARG A 271 -15.96 9.34 -0.30
C ARG A 271 -14.89 10.32 -0.73
N PHE A 272 -13.64 9.87 -0.77
CA PHE A 272 -12.48 10.68 -1.13
C PHE A 272 -12.56 11.43 -2.48
N PRO A 273 -13.15 10.89 -3.57
CA PRO A 273 -13.27 11.66 -4.81
C PRO A 273 -13.94 13.03 -4.65
N ASN A 274 -14.79 13.18 -3.63
CA ASN A 274 -15.38 14.46 -3.24
C ASN A 274 -15.90 14.38 -1.79
N PRO A 275 -15.06 14.66 -0.77
CA PRO A 275 -15.45 14.45 0.62
C PRO A 275 -16.54 15.40 1.10
N SER A 276 -16.71 16.55 0.43
CA SER A 276 -17.70 17.58 0.75
C SER A 276 -18.98 17.48 -0.09
N TYR A 277 -19.15 16.42 -0.90
CA TYR A 277 -20.32 16.25 -1.75
C TYR A 277 -21.64 16.35 -0.95
N PRO A 278 -22.51 17.35 -1.21
CA PRO A 278 -23.63 17.64 -0.32
C PRO A 278 -24.88 16.79 -0.60
N ASP A 279 -25.02 16.29 -1.83
CA ASP A 279 -26.28 15.76 -2.36
C ASP A 279 -26.40 14.23 -2.25
N GLY A 280 -25.43 13.56 -1.62
CA GLY A 280 -25.45 12.10 -1.49
C GLY A 280 -24.25 11.50 -0.77
N LEU A 281 -24.28 10.18 -0.63
CA LEU A 281 -23.24 9.36 0.00
C LEU A 281 -21.85 9.56 -0.63
N PHE A 282 -21.78 9.66 -1.95
CA PHE A 282 -20.58 9.97 -2.72
C PHE A 282 -20.95 10.70 -4.01
N ASP A 283 -19.99 11.43 -4.58
CA ASP A 283 -20.16 12.13 -5.85
C ASP A 283 -20.21 11.13 -7.01
N PRO A 284 -21.32 11.02 -7.76
CA PRO A 284 -21.45 10.07 -8.87
C PRO A 284 -20.39 10.27 -9.97
N ALA A 285 -19.98 11.51 -10.23
CA ALA A 285 -18.93 11.79 -11.21
C ALA A 285 -17.55 11.36 -10.69
N GLY A 286 -17.34 11.50 -9.37
CA GLY A 286 -16.17 10.98 -8.68
C GLY A 286 -16.10 9.46 -8.75
N VAL A 287 -17.22 8.76 -8.51
CA VAL A 287 -17.29 7.30 -8.60
C VAL A 287 -17.00 6.81 -10.01
N ALA A 288 -17.73 7.30 -11.00
CA ALA A 288 -17.53 6.91 -12.40
C ALA A 288 -16.13 7.27 -12.93
N GLY A 289 -15.50 8.30 -12.35
CA GLY A 289 -14.22 8.84 -12.82
C GLY A 289 -12.97 8.26 -12.15
N TRP A 290 -13.08 7.65 -10.98
CA TRP A 290 -11.92 7.22 -10.17
C TRP A 290 -12.02 5.81 -9.60
N LEU A 291 -13.23 5.24 -9.48
CA LEU A 291 -13.42 3.95 -8.82
C LEU A 291 -13.65 2.81 -9.84
N PRO A 292 -13.35 1.55 -9.48
CA PRO A 292 -12.76 1.09 -8.21
C PRO A 292 -11.31 1.57 -8.00
N VAL A 293 -10.78 1.46 -6.78
CA VAL A 293 -9.41 1.90 -6.48
C VAL A 293 -8.41 1.06 -7.28
N ASP A 294 -7.48 1.70 -7.97
CA ASP A 294 -6.47 1.02 -8.79
C ASP A 294 -5.35 0.39 -7.98
N GLU A 295 -4.91 1.10 -6.94
CA GLU A 295 -3.77 0.75 -6.10
C GLU A 295 -4.13 0.99 -4.64
N TYR A 296 -4.34 -0.09 -3.90
CA TYR A 296 -4.55 -0.04 -2.46
C TYR A 296 -3.30 -0.52 -1.71
N ILE A 297 -2.81 0.27 -0.76
CA ILE A 297 -1.61 -0.03 0.02
C ILE A 297 -1.97 -0.09 1.50
N GLY A 298 -1.63 -1.18 2.18
CA GLY A 298 -1.90 -1.31 3.60
C GLY A 298 -1.45 -2.63 4.21
N GLY A 299 -1.48 -2.71 5.54
CA GLY A 299 -0.83 -3.81 6.25
C GLY A 299 -1.59 -5.13 6.21
N ARG A 300 -0.84 -6.24 6.29
CA ARG A 300 -1.41 -7.61 6.27
C ARG A 300 -2.28 -7.94 7.48
N GLU A 301 -2.11 -7.22 8.58
CA GLU A 301 -2.94 -7.31 9.79
C GLU A 301 -4.43 -7.02 9.52
N HIS A 302 -4.73 -6.31 8.44
CA HIS A 302 -6.08 -5.95 8.03
C HIS A 302 -6.74 -6.94 7.06
N ALA A 303 -6.10 -8.09 6.80
CA ALA A 303 -6.58 -9.12 5.87
C ALA A 303 -8.02 -9.60 6.16
N THR A 304 -8.33 -9.91 7.42
CA THR A 304 -9.61 -10.48 7.84
C THR A 304 -10.57 -9.47 8.46
N SER A 305 -10.10 -8.25 8.73
CA SER A 305 -10.90 -7.15 9.26
C SER A 305 -11.26 -6.16 8.14
N HIS A 306 -10.61 -5.00 8.10
CA HIS A 306 -10.90 -3.92 7.15
C HIS A 306 -11.01 -4.38 5.69
N LEU A 307 -10.06 -5.19 5.19
CA LEU A 307 -10.12 -5.65 3.80
C LEU A 307 -11.34 -6.55 3.52
N LEU A 308 -11.81 -7.30 4.50
CA LEU A 308 -13.03 -8.11 4.36
C LEU A 308 -14.29 -7.24 4.45
N TYR A 309 -14.32 -6.31 5.42
CA TYR A 309 -15.44 -5.38 5.60
C TYR A 309 -15.62 -4.44 4.41
N ALA A 310 -14.54 -3.94 3.81
CA ALA A 310 -14.59 -3.12 2.61
C ALA A 310 -15.20 -3.87 1.42
N ARG A 311 -14.85 -5.15 1.25
CA ARG A 311 -15.43 -6.01 0.21
C ARG A 311 -16.92 -6.26 0.46
N PHE A 312 -17.29 -6.60 1.70
CA PHE A 312 -18.70 -6.77 2.08
C PHE A 312 -19.51 -5.50 1.80
N MET A 313 -19.02 -4.35 2.30
CA MET A 313 -19.71 -3.07 2.16
C MET A 313 -19.88 -2.68 0.69
N THR A 314 -18.85 -2.87 -0.13
CA THR A 314 -18.92 -2.64 -1.58
C THR A 314 -19.99 -3.48 -2.24
N LYS A 315 -20.06 -4.78 -1.93
CA LYS A 315 -21.09 -5.68 -2.49
C LYS A 315 -22.49 -5.32 -2.01
N ALA A 316 -22.65 -4.94 -0.74
CA ALA A 316 -23.93 -4.50 -0.20
C ALA A 316 -24.41 -3.21 -0.88
N LEU A 317 -23.52 -2.21 -1.06
CA LEU A 317 -23.85 -0.97 -1.77
C LEU A 317 -24.13 -1.20 -3.27
N HIS A 318 -23.41 -2.13 -3.90
CA HIS A 318 -23.71 -2.58 -5.27
C HIS A 318 -25.13 -3.17 -5.37
N ASP A 319 -25.52 -4.06 -4.46
CA ASP A 319 -26.85 -4.68 -4.49
C ASP A 319 -27.98 -3.69 -4.19
N LEU A 320 -27.68 -2.60 -3.48
CA LEU A 320 -28.58 -1.45 -3.32
C LEU A 320 -28.63 -0.55 -4.56
N GLY A 321 -27.91 -0.88 -5.63
CA GLY A 321 -27.88 -0.13 -6.90
C GLY A 321 -27.04 1.16 -6.84
N LEU A 322 -26.15 1.30 -5.85
CA LEU A 322 -25.35 2.51 -5.65
C LEU A 322 -23.98 2.44 -6.35
N LEU A 323 -23.49 1.23 -6.66
CA LEU A 323 -22.21 0.98 -7.32
C LEU A 323 -22.41 0.00 -8.48
N ASP A 324 -21.58 0.11 -9.51
CA ASP A 324 -21.55 -0.77 -10.69
C ASP A 324 -20.38 -1.79 -10.65
N PHE A 325 -19.65 -1.84 -9.54
CA PHE A 325 -18.57 -2.79 -9.27
C PHE A 325 -18.77 -3.51 -7.94
N VAL A 326 -18.17 -4.70 -7.81
CA VAL A 326 -18.35 -5.60 -6.65
C VAL A 326 -17.09 -5.79 -5.81
N GLU A 327 -15.95 -5.25 -6.23
CA GLU A 327 -14.69 -5.31 -5.49
C GLU A 327 -14.09 -3.90 -5.40
N PRO A 328 -13.67 -3.43 -4.20
CA PRO A 328 -13.26 -2.05 -4.00
C PRO A 328 -11.87 -1.73 -4.52
N PHE A 329 -10.97 -2.73 -4.53
CA PHE A 329 -9.55 -2.54 -4.82
C PHE A 329 -9.11 -3.52 -5.91
N THR A 330 -8.71 -3.01 -7.06
CA THR A 330 -8.29 -3.85 -8.20
C THR A 330 -6.90 -4.45 -7.99
N ARG A 331 -6.00 -3.76 -7.27
CA ARG A 331 -4.69 -4.26 -6.86
C ARG A 331 -4.44 -3.93 -5.38
N LEU A 332 -3.80 -4.86 -4.69
CA LEU A 332 -3.42 -4.71 -3.29
C LEU A 332 -1.90 -4.88 -3.16
N THR A 333 -1.25 -3.87 -2.58
CA THR A 333 0.12 -3.98 -2.10
C THR A 333 0.08 -4.09 -0.59
N SER A 334 0.33 -5.31 -0.07
CA SER A 334 0.35 -5.53 1.36
C SER A 334 1.78 -5.42 1.87
N GLN A 335 2.09 -4.39 2.66
CA GLN A 335 3.44 -4.28 3.22
C GLN A 335 3.62 -5.17 4.46
N GLY A 336 4.87 -5.53 4.74
CA GLY A 336 5.29 -6.18 5.97
C GLY A 336 5.23 -5.24 7.17
N ASN A 337 5.64 -5.75 8.33
CA ASN A 337 5.74 -4.96 9.55
C ASN A 337 7.15 -4.39 9.69
N VAL A 338 7.24 -3.15 10.15
CA VAL A 338 8.49 -2.64 10.71
C VAL A 338 8.59 -3.12 12.16
N ILE A 339 9.64 -3.88 12.44
CA ILE A 339 9.94 -4.49 13.74
C ILE A 339 11.26 -3.94 14.30
N MET A 340 11.57 -4.27 15.54
CA MET A 340 12.83 -3.92 16.22
C MET A 340 13.36 -5.14 16.98
N ASP A 341 14.57 -5.58 16.65
CA ASP A 341 15.24 -6.74 17.26
C ASP A 341 14.36 -8.01 17.24
N GLY A 342 13.77 -8.29 16.07
CA GLY A 342 12.86 -9.42 15.85
C GLY A 342 11.48 -9.30 16.52
N LYS A 343 11.12 -8.14 17.07
CA LYS A 343 9.86 -7.93 17.80
C LYS A 343 9.03 -6.80 17.19
N ALA A 344 7.71 -6.99 17.13
CA ALA A 344 6.78 -5.94 16.74
C ALA A 344 7.00 -4.66 17.57
N MET A 345 6.97 -3.50 16.91
CA MET A 345 7.07 -2.21 17.61
C MET A 345 5.78 -1.91 18.37
N SER A 346 5.90 -1.52 19.64
CA SER A 346 4.75 -1.07 20.43
C SER A 346 5.14 -0.12 21.55
N LYS A 347 4.19 0.74 21.95
CA LYS A 347 4.38 1.68 23.07
C LYS A 347 4.65 0.96 24.39
N SER A 348 4.11 -0.24 24.61
CA SER A 348 4.28 -1.01 25.84
C SER A 348 5.66 -1.67 25.95
N LEU A 349 6.25 -2.07 24.82
CA LEU A 349 7.62 -2.60 24.76
C LEU A 349 8.68 -1.50 24.79
N GLY A 350 8.30 -0.23 24.58
CA GLY A 350 9.23 0.91 24.58
C GLY A 350 10.21 0.91 23.40
N ASN A 351 9.97 0.06 22.39
CA ASN A 351 10.82 -0.12 21.21
C ASN A 351 10.33 0.67 19.98
N MET A 352 9.42 1.62 20.18
CA MET A 352 8.88 2.47 19.11
C MET A 352 9.95 3.43 18.59
N VAL A 353 10.09 3.50 17.27
CA VAL A 353 10.96 4.48 16.61
C VAL A 353 10.10 5.63 16.08
N SER A 354 10.36 6.84 16.60
CA SER A 354 9.68 8.07 16.20
C SER A 354 10.09 8.48 14.79
N LEU A 355 9.11 8.71 13.90
CA LEU A 355 9.39 9.21 12.56
C LEU A 355 10.01 10.61 12.59
N GLN A 356 9.51 11.50 13.45
CA GLN A 356 9.98 12.89 13.52
C GLN A 356 11.45 13.00 13.93
N GLU A 357 11.89 12.13 14.85
CA GLU A 357 13.29 12.05 15.26
C GLU A 357 14.18 11.57 14.10
N GLN A 358 13.74 10.54 13.36
CA GLN A 358 14.49 10.06 12.18
C GLN A 358 14.60 11.12 11.09
N ILE A 359 13.51 11.86 10.82
CA ILE A 359 13.53 12.99 9.87
C ILE A 359 14.49 14.08 10.36
N ALA A 360 14.48 14.42 11.65
CA ALA A 360 15.37 15.44 12.21
C ALA A 360 16.86 15.05 12.13
N LEU A 361 17.17 13.76 12.33
CA LEU A 361 18.54 13.25 12.30
C LEU A 361 19.11 13.08 10.89
N TYR A 362 18.30 12.58 9.96
CA TYR A 362 18.80 12.13 8.65
C TYR A 362 18.22 12.89 7.45
N GLY A 363 17.13 13.63 7.66
CA GLY A 363 16.34 14.23 6.59
C GLY A 363 15.31 13.27 5.98
N PRO A 364 14.22 13.79 5.40
CA PRO A 364 13.09 12.97 4.96
C PRO A 364 13.44 12.03 3.80
N ASP A 365 14.22 12.48 2.82
CA ASP A 365 14.63 11.65 1.69
C ASP A 365 15.47 10.44 2.12
N ALA A 366 16.40 10.65 3.07
CA ALA A 366 17.21 9.56 3.58
C ALA A 366 16.33 8.53 4.28
N VAL A 367 15.34 8.96 5.08
CA VAL A 367 14.37 8.07 5.72
C VAL A 367 13.57 7.27 4.68
N ARG A 368 13.01 7.94 3.65
CA ARG A 368 12.24 7.29 2.59
C ARG A 368 13.05 6.27 1.80
N VAL A 369 14.22 6.66 1.33
CA VAL A 369 15.14 5.77 0.59
C VAL A 369 15.49 4.57 1.45
N THR A 370 15.74 4.79 2.74
CA THR A 370 16.09 3.72 3.68
C THR A 370 14.96 2.69 3.80
N MET A 371 13.72 3.14 3.98
CA MET A 371 12.56 2.23 4.04
C MET A 371 12.37 1.47 2.72
N LEU A 372 12.40 2.18 1.60
CA LEU A 372 12.15 1.60 0.27
C LEU A 372 13.30 0.71 -0.22
N PHE A 373 14.50 0.83 0.36
CA PHE A 373 15.66 0.03 0.01
C PHE A 373 15.86 -1.19 0.92
N ALA A 374 15.24 -1.22 2.10
CA ALA A 374 15.42 -2.28 3.09
C ALA A 374 15.03 -3.67 2.55
N GLY A 375 13.97 -3.76 1.75
CA GLY A 375 13.51 -5.02 1.18
C GLY A 375 12.35 -4.86 0.21
N PRO A 376 11.82 -5.98 -0.31
CA PRO A 376 10.51 -6.03 -0.93
C PRO A 376 9.42 -5.48 -0.01
N PRO A 377 8.37 -4.80 -0.53
CA PRO A 377 7.28 -4.30 0.29
C PRO A 377 6.64 -5.34 1.21
N GLU A 378 6.48 -6.58 0.73
CA GLU A 378 5.80 -7.66 1.45
C GLU A 378 6.57 -8.26 2.64
N ASP A 379 7.87 -7.97 2.75
CA ASP A 379 8.75 -8.52 3.78
C ASP A 379 8.77 -7.63 5.03
N ASP A 380 9.00 -8.24 6.20
CA ASP A 380 9.20 -7.48 7.43
C ASP A 380 10.55 -6.75 7.39
N ILE A 381 10.58 -5.53 7.92
CA ILE A 381 11.80 -4.74 8.06
C ILE A 381 12.18 -4.69 9.53
N ASP A 382 13.33 -5.28 9.90
CA ASP A 382 13.92 -5.05 11.22
C ASP A 382 14.71 -3.75 11.22
N TRP A 383 14.20 -2.74 11.92
CA TRP A 383 14.84 -1.43 12.01
C TRP A 383 16.26 -1.49 12.58
N ALA A 384 16.59 -2.49 13.41
CA ALA A 384 17.94 -2.67 13.95
C ALA A 384 18.97 -3.03 12.85
N GLU A 385 18.53 -3.61 11.73
CA GLU A 385 19.37 -4.01 10.60
C GLU A 385 19.50 -2.92 9.53
N VAL A 386 18.74 -1.83 9.69
CA VAL A 386 18.62 -0.77 8.70
C VAL A 386 19.54 0.41 9.03
N CYS A 387 20.17 1.02 8.01
CA CYS A 387 21.15 2.08 8.21
C CYS A 387 20.83 3.37 7.41
N PRO A 388 20.13 4.35 8.02
CA PRO A 388 19.83 5.63 7.39
C PRO A 388 21.06 6.42 6.91
N THR A 389 22.18 6.28 7.62
CA THR A 389 23.46 6.92 7.25
C THR A 389 23.96 6.51 5.86
N GLY A 390 23.67 5.28 5.41
CA GLY A 390 24.00 4.82 4.07
C GLY A 390 23.27 5.64 2.99
N SER A 391 21.97 5.86 3.20
CA SER A 391 21.11 6.68 2.34
C SER A 391 21.56 8.13 2.30
N VAL A 392 21.90 8.73 3.46
CA VAL A 392 22.49 10.09 3.51
C VAL A 392 23.75 10.17 2.65
N LYS A 393 24.68 9.23 2.82
CA LYS A 393 25.95 9.21 2.06
C LYS A 393 25.74 9.02 0.55
N TRP A 394 24.71 8.28 0.13
CA TRP A 394 24.38 8.14 -1.28
C TRP A 394 23.74 9.41 -1.84
N LEU A 395 22.76 9.99 -1.15
CA LEU A 395 22.12 11.24 -1.58
C LEU A 395 23.13 12.39 -1.67
N SER A 396 24.07 12.51 -0.72
CA SER A 396 25.17 13.48 -0.82
C SER A 396 26.12 13.23 -1.99
N ARG A 397 26.22 11.99 -2.49
CA ARG A 397 26.99 11.69 -3.71
C ARG A 397 26.22 12.14 -4.96
N VAL A 398 24.90 11.99 -4.97
CA VAL A 398 24.04 12.51 -6.05
C VAL A 398 24.13 14.04 -6.13
N THR A 399 24.08 14.74 -5.00
CA THR A 399 24.19 16.21 -5.00
C THR A 399 25.57 16.69 -5.47
N ARG A 400 26.67 16.04 -5.08
CA ARG A 400 27.99 16.37 -5.64
C ARG A 400 28.13 16.05 -7.12
N LEU A 401 27.45 15.01 -7.61
CA LEU A 401 27.45 14.66 -9.02
C LEU A 401 26.79 15.78 -9.85
N ILE A 402 25.71 16.39 -9.36
CA ILE A 402 25.03 17.49 -10.06
C ILE A 402 25.93 18.73 -10.23
N GLU A 403 26.76 19.02 -9.22
CA GLU A 403 27.69 20.17 -9.24
C GLU A 403 28.76 20.04 -10.33
N SER A 404 29.01 18.82 -10.83
CA SER A 404 30.01 18.54 -11.86
C SER A 404 29.46 18.62 -13.30
N VAL A 405 28.16 18.89 -13.47
CA VAL A 405 27.52 18.97 -14.79
C VAL A 405 28.09 20.14 -15.58
N VAL A 406 28.50 19.86 -16.82
CA VAL A 406 28.91 20.88 -17.80
C VAL A 406 28.08 20.73 -19.07
N GLN A 407 27.80 21.85 -19.73
CA GLN A 407 27.23 21.83 -21.08
C GLN A 407 28.30 21.32 -22.05
N SER A 408 27.94 20.37 -22.91
CA SER A 408 28.82 19.81 -23.93
C SER A 408 28.05 19.56 -25.21
N ASP A 409 28.73 19.78 -26.34
CA ASP A 409 28.21 19.55 -27.70
C ASP A 409 28.78 18.23 -28.25
N GLY A 410 28.06 17.62 -29.20
CA GLY A 410 28.46 16.38 -29.88
C GLY A 410 27.66 15.15 -29.44
N ASP A 411 28.15 13.97 -29.82
CA ASP A 411 27.52 12.70 -29.48
C ASP A 411 28.08 12.14 -28.16
N ALA A 412 27.20 11.48 -27.40
CA ALA A 412 27.60 10.76 -26.20
C ALA A 412 28.50 9.56 -26.55
N ASP A 413 29.42 9.19 -25.65
CA ASP A 413 30.11 7.91 -25.76
C ASP A 413 29.08 6.76 -25.92
N PRO A 414 29.19 5.93 -26.98
CA PRO A 414 28.16 4.93 -27.27
C PRO A 414 27.94 3.92 -26.14
N GLU A 415 28.99 3.54 -25.42
CA GLU A 415 28.89 2.54 -24.35
C GLU A 415 28.30 3.15 -23.07
N LEU A 416 28.68 4.38 -22.73
CA LEU A 416 28.04 5.16 -21.67
C LEU A 416 26.54 5.32 -21.94
N ASN A 417 26.18 5.77 -23.15
CA ASN A 417 24.79 5.99 -23.52
C ASN A 417 23.99 4.69 -23.43
N ARG A 418 24.53 3.59 -23.97
CA ARG A 418 23.92 2.26 -23.86
C ARG A 418 23.68 1.83 -22.41
N SER A 419 24.67 2.03 -21.55
CA SER A 419 24.58 1.66 -20.13
C SER A 419 23.52 2.49 -19.39
N ILE A 420 23.41 3.78 -19.70
CA ILE A 420 22.37 4.66 -19.14
C ILE A 420 20.98 4.15 -19.53
N HIS A 421 20.73 3.88 -20.82
CA HIS A 421 19.42 3.40 -21.27
C HIS A 421 19.06 2.02 -20.70
N LYS A 422 20.04 1.11 -20.53
CA LYS A 422 19.82 -0.17 -19.83
C LYS A 422 19.41 0.03 -18.38
N LEU A 423 20.03 0.98 -17.67
CA LEU A 423 19.68 1.28 -16.28
C LEU A 423 18.32 1.97 -16.16
N ILE A 424 17.96 2.85 -17.10
CA ILE A 424 16.60 3.43 -17.18
C ILE A 424 15.57 2.31 -17.37
N HIS A 425 15.80 1.41 -18.33
CA HIS A 425 14.89 0.29 -18.59
C HIS A 425 14.77 -0.63 -17.37
N ALA A 426 15.89 -1.05 -16.77
CA ALA A 426 15.89 -1.90 -15.58
C ALA A 426 15.18 -1.24 -14.38
N THR A 427 15.35 0.07 -14.19
CA THR A 427 14.65 0.84 -13.16
C THR A 427 13.15 0.88 -13.44
N THR A 428 12.76 1.05 -14.71
CA THR A 428 11.34 1.07 -15.14
C THR A 428 10.66 -0.27 -14.83
N ILE A 429 11.28 -1.39 -15.21
CA ILE A 429 10.76 -2.74 -14.90
C ILE A 429 10.65 -2.96 -13.39
N ALA A 430 11.64 -2.51 -12.61
CA ALA A 430 11.60 -2.61 -11.16
C ALA A 430 10.45 -1.79 -10.55
N MET A 431 10.18 -0.58 -11.07
CA MET A 431 9.05 0.25 -10.63
C MET A 431 7.70 -0.38 -10.97
N GLU A 432 7.52 -0.90 -12.19
CA GLU A 432 6.30 -1.57 -12.62
C GLU A 432 6.02 -2.83 -11.78
N GLY A 433 7.07 -3.55 -11.39
CA GLY A 433 6.99 -4.69 -10.48
C GLY A 433 6.97 -4.34 -8.99
N LYS A 434 6.92 -3.05 -8.61
CA LYS A 434 6.98 -2.55 -7.22
C LYS A 434 8.18 -3.07 -6.42
N ARG A 435 9.29 -3.34 -7.11
CA ARG A 435 10.59 -3.74 -6.54
C ARG A 435 11.44 -2.49 -6.28
N PHE A 436 11.00 -1.66 -5.34
CA PHE A 436 11.62 -0.35 -5.06
C PHE A 436 13.08 -0.46 -4.63
N ASN A 437 13.43 -1.48 -3.84
CA ASN A 437 14.80 -1.77 -3.45
C ASN A 437 15.70 -2.04 -4.67
N VAL A 438 15.20 -2.78 -5.66
CA VAL A 438 15.91 -3.04 -6.92
C VAL A 438 16.03 -1.76 -7.75
N ALA A 439 14.97 -0.95 -7.84
CA ALA A 439 14.98 0.33 -8.53
C ALA A 439 16.04 1.28 -7.93
N ILE A 440 16.06 1.44 -6.61
CA ILE A 440 17.07 2.24 -5.90
C ILE A 440 18.49 1.68 -6.15
N ALA A 441 18.67 0.35 -6.15
CA ALA A 441 19.97 -0.25 -6.50
C ALA A 441 20.43 0.13 -7.92
N ARG A 442 19.51 0.18 -8.90
CA ARG A 442 19.83 0.65 -10.26
C ARG A 442 20.17 2.14 -10.29
N LEU A 443 19.53 2.97 -9.47
CA LEU A 443 19.89 4.39 -9.33
C LEU A 443 21.28 4.57 -8.69
N MET A 444 21.63 3.73 -7.72
CA MET A 444 22.98 3.72 -7.13
C MET A 444 24.04 3.29 -8.16
N GLU A 445 23.73 2.29 -8.99
CA GLU A 445 24.57 1.85 -10.11
C GLU A 445 24.76 2.98 -11.14
N LEU A 446 23.67 3.65 -11.54
CA LEU A 446 23.70 4.81 -12.42
C LEU A 446 24.52 5.97 -11.83
N THR A 447 24.36 6.25 -10.53
CA THR A 447 25.18 7.24 -9.82
C THR A 447 26.67 6.91 -9.92
N SER A 448 27.03 5.63 -9.77
CA SER A 448 28.42 5.18 -9.85
C SER A 448 28.95 5.27 -11.29
N LEU A 449 28.17 4.87 -12.29
CA LEU A 449 28.53 4.99 -13.71
C LEU A 449 28.86 6.45 -14.06
N LEU A 450 27.96 7.37 -13.74
CA LEU A 450 28.09 8.80 -14.08
C LEU A 450 29.26 9.48 -13.37
N ARG A 451 29.61 9.04 -12.15
CA ARG A 451 30.75 9.59 -11.41
C ARG A 451 32.10 9.30 -12.08
N HIS A 452 32.21 8.19 -12.83
CA HIS A 452 33.43 7.84 -13.55
C HIS A 452 33.39 8.25 -15.02
N ALA A 453 32.25 8.73 -15.51
CA ALA A 453 32.12 9.26 -16.86
C ALA A 453 32.83 10.61 -16.99
N ARG A 454 33.21 10.97 -18.22
CA ARG A 454 33.80 12.29 -18.49
C ARG A 454 32.70 13.35 -18.34
N ALA A 455 32.95 14.38 -17.54
CA ALA A 455 31.97 15.45 -17.31
C ALA A 455 31.52 16.14 -18.62
N ALA A 456 32.45 16.37 -19.54
CA ALA A 456 32.20 16.95 -20.87
C ALA A 456 31.68 15.93 -21.91
N ASP A 457 31.13 14.80 -21.47
CA ASP A 457 30.39 13.88 -22.33
C ASP A 457 28.89 14.22 -22.28
N PRO A 458 28.22 14.46 -23.41
CA PRO A 458 26.77 14.74 -23.44
C PRO A 458 25.92 13.66 -22.75
N GLY A 459 26.35 12.39 -22.81
CA GLY A 459 25.69 11.26 -22.14
C GLY A 459 25.71 11.39 -20.62
N THR A 460 26.76 11.98 -20.04
CA THR A 460 26.83 12.23 -18.59
C THR A 460 25.70 13.15 -18.14
N ARG A 461 25.44 14.25 -18.86
CA ARG A 461 24.32 15.14 -18.54
C ARG A 461 22.98 14.43 -18.69
N GLN A 462 22.77 13.70 -19.79
CA GLN A 462 21.53 12.95 -20.04
C GLN A 462 21.25 11.92 -18.93
N GLY A 463 22.27 11.17 -18.51
CA GLY A 463 22.15 10.21 -17.41
C GLY A 463 21.88 10.88 -16.07
N ILE A 464 22.46 12.05 -15.79
CA ILE A 464 22.18 12.84 -14.58
C ILE A 464 20.75 13.38 -14.59
N GLU A 465 20.24 13.85 -15.74
CA GLU A 465 18.83 14.24 -15.89
C GLU A 465 17.89 13.05 -15.63
N ALA A 466 18.19 11.88 -16.22
CA ALA A 466 17.40 10.67 -16.01
C ALA A 466 17.44 10.20 -14.54
N LEU A 467 18.62 10.19 -13.91
CA LEU A 467 18.79 9.89 -12.49
C LEU A 467 17.95 10.84 -11.63
N THR A 468 17.98 12.15 -11.92
CA THR A 468 17.23 13.16 -11.17
C THR A 468 15.73 12.92 -11.23
N VAL A 469 15.19 12.61 -12.41
CA VAL A 469 13.76 12.31 -12.57
C VAL A 469 13.37 11.03 -11.83
N MET A 470 14.10 9.92 -12.03
CA MET A 470 13.77 8.66 -11.38
C MET A 470 13.93 8.72 -9.86
N LEU A 471 14.92 9.47 -9.38
CA LEU A 471 15.14 9.70 -7.95
C LEU A 471 13.97 10.43 -7.28
N SER A 472 13.22 11.26 -8.01
CA SER A 472 12.10 12.03 -7.45
C SER A 472 10.98 11.17 -6.85
N CYS A 473 10.86 9.90 -7.24
CA CYS A 473 9.93 8.94 -6.62
C CYS A 473 10.34 8.56 -5.19
N PHE A 474 11.64 8.56 -4.90
CA PHE A 474 12.20 8.05 -3.64
C PHE A 474 12.67 9.19 -2.72
N ALA A 475 13.34 10.18 -3.29
CA ALA A 475 13.96 11.32 -2.62
C ALA A 475 13.54 12.64 -3.30
N PRO A 476 12.26 13.05 -3.16
CA PRO A 476 11.70 14.19 -3.89
C PRO A 476 12.41 15.52 -3.62
N PHE A 477 12.93 15.76 -2.41
CA PHE A 477 13.58 17.03 -2.09
C PHE A 477 14.95 17.16 -2.75
N THR A 478 15.75 16.09 -2.69
CA THR A 478 17.06 15.97 -3.34
C THR A 478 16.90 16.07 -4.85
N ALA A 479 15.91 15.38 -5.42
CA ALA A 479 15.60 15.45 -6.83
C ALA A 479 15.17 16.86 -7.26
N ALA A 480 14.34 17.55 -6.48
CA ALA A 480 13.92 18.92 -6.78
C ALA A 480 15.10 19.90 -6.79
N GLU A 481 16.03 19.78 -5.85
CA GLU A 481 17.24 20.60 -5.83
C GLU A 481 18.15 20.30 -7.03
N CYS A 482 18.32 19.02 -7.39
CA CYS A 482 19.07 18.63 -8.59
C CYS A 482 18.41 19.16 -9.87
N ALA A 483 17.09 19.07 -9.97
CA ALA A 483 16.31 19.55 -11.11
C ALA A 483 16.44 21.07 -11.28
N ARG A 484 16.40 21.82 -10.18
CA ARG A 484 16.62 23.27 -10.15
C ARG A 484 17.98 23.66 -10.70
N GLN A 485 19.04 22.94 -10.32
CA GLN A 485 20.40 23.19 -10.82
C GLN A 485 20.55 22.83 -12.31
N LEU A 486 19.87 21.78 -12.77
CA LEU A 486 19.86 21.38 -14.18
C LEU A 486 19.03 22.30 -15.09
N GLY A 487 18.10 23.07 -14.52
CA GLY A 487 17.04 23.73 -15.29
C GLY A 487 16.05 22.72 -15.88
N LYS A 488 15.82 21.59 -15.19
CA LYS A 488 14.99 20.47 -15.64
C LYS A 488 13.65 20.43 -14.89
N THR A 489 12.58 20.04 -15.57
CA THR A 489 11.27 19.74 -14.96
C THR A 489 11.17 18.27 -14.55
N LEU A 490 10.37 17.99 -13.52
CA LEU A 490 10.11 16.64 -13.01
C LEU A 490 8.69 16.18 -13.41
N ASP A 491 8.43 16.11 -14.72
CA ASP A 491 7.09 15.91 -15.30
C ASP A 491 6.95 14.65 -16.15
N ALA A 492 8.04 14.06 -16.64
CA ALA A 492 8.00 12.88 -17.50
C ALA A 492 9.09 11.86 -17.16
N TRP A 493 8.69 10.60 -16.98
CA TRP A 493 9.60 9.47 -16.76
C TRP A 493 10.52 9.27 -17.97
N PRO A 494 11.84 9.08 -17.78
CA PRO A 494 12.75 8.89 -18.89
C PRO A 494 12.45 7.60 -19.65
N ALA A 495 12.39 7.68 -20.98
CA ALA A 495 12.24 6.51 -21.85
C ALA A 495 13.60 5.91 -22.19
N ALA A 496 13.71 4.58 -22.12
CA ALA A 496 14.85 3.87 -22.65
C ALA A 496 14.71 3.69 -24.17
N ASP A 497 15.80 3.90 -24.92
CA ASP A 497 15.84 3.62 -26.35
C ASP A 497 15.91 2.10 -26.56
N GLU A 498 14.92 1.54 -27.25
CA GLU A 498 14.81 0.11 -27.52
C GLU A 498 16.00 -0.47 -28.28
N GLU A 499 16.62 0.30 -29.18
CA GLU A 499 17.78 -0.17 -29.95
C GLU A 499 19.06 -0.21 -29.10
N LEU A 500 19.17 0.67 -28.11
CA LEU A 500 20.33 0.71 -27.20
C LEU A 500 20.24 -0.39 -26.13
N ILE A 501 19.03 -0.72 -25.65
CA ILE A 501 18.86 -1.78 -24.65
C ILE A 501 18.92 -3.18 -25.26
N ARG A 502 18.72 -3.34 -26.57
CA ARG A 502 18.90 -4.64 -27.24
C ARG A 502 20.33 -5.12 -27.06
N ASP A 503 20.44 -6.33 -26.51
CA ASP A 503 21.71 -7.03 -26.47
C ASP A 503 22.08 -7.46 -27.89
N ARG A 504 23.19 -6.96 -28.42
CA ARG A 504 23.71 -7.42 -29.71
C ARG A 504 24.35 -8.80 -29.59
N THR A 505 24.85 -9.14 -28.41
CA THR A 505 25.38 -10.44 -28.04
C THR A 505 24.95 -10.81 -26.61
N VAL A 506 24.80 -12.11 -26.34
CA VAL A 506 24.52 -12.71 -25.04
C VAL A 506 25.65 -13.68 -24.72
N THR A 507 26.12 -13.70 -23.47
CA THR A 507 27.08 -14.70 -23.02
C THR A 507 26.40 -16.07 -22.87
N CYS A 508 26.75 -17.02 -23.73
CA CYS A 508 26.44 -18.44 -23.59
C CYS A 508 27.47 -19.12 -22.69
N VAL A 509 27.02 -19.80 -21.63
CA VAL A 509 27.87 -20.65 -20.79
C VAL A 509 27.95 -22.04 -21.41
N VAL A 510 29.17 -22.51 -21.69
CA VAL A 510 29.43 -23.86 -22.19
C VAL A 510 29.95 -24.74 -21.06
N GLN A 511 29.25 -25.83 -20.79
CA GLN A 511 29.56 -26.81 -19.76
C GLN A 511 29.95 -28.15 -20.39
N VAL A 512 30.84 -28.89 -19.72
CA VAL A 512 31.15 -30.29 -20.01
C VAL A 512 30.94 -31.10 -18.73
N ASN A 513 30.02 -32.08 -18.77
CA ASN A 513 29.57 -32.84 -17.61
C ASN A 513 29.19 -31.93 -16.42
N GLY A 514 28.44 -30.84 -16.71
CA GLY A 514 27.98 -29.87 -15.72
C GLY A 514 29.02 -28.89 -15.19
N LYS A 515 30.29 -29.00 -15.61
CA LYS A 515 31.36 -28.05 -15.23
C LYS A 515 31.56 -27.00 -16.32
N VAL A 516 31.58 -25.72 -15.97
CA VAL A 516 31.82 -24.61 -16.91
C VAL A 516 33.22 -24.74 -17.53
N ARG A 517 33.29 -24.69 -18.86
CA ARG A 517 34.54 -24.81 -19.64
C ARG A 517 34.80 -23.62 -20.57
N ALA A 518 33.76 -22.98 -21.08
CA ALA A 518 33.90 -21.78 -21.90
C ALA A 518 32.72 -20.82 -21.70
N ARG A 519 32.91 -19.58 -22.16
CA ARG A 519 31.86 -18.57 -22.31
C ARG A 519 31.97 -17.99 -23.72
N LEU A 520 30.87 -17.94 -24.45
CA LEU A 520 30.82 -17.47 -25.83
C LEU A 520 29.90 -16.26 -25.93
N GLU A 521 30.30 -15.23 -26.67
CA GLU A 521 29.39 -14.13 -27.03
C GLU A 521 28.65 -14.52 -28.31
N VAL A 522 27.33 -14.67 -28.23
CA VAL A 522 26.48 -15.15 -29.33
C VAL A 522 25.30 -14.22 -29.56
N GLN A 523 24.69 -14.22 -30.76
CA GLN A 523 23.50 -13.41 -31.00
C GLN A 523 22.32 -13.88 -30.13
N PRO A 524 21.45 -12.97 -29.62
CA PRO A 524 20.32 -13.39 -28.78
C PRO A 524 19.34 -14.36 -29.45
N HIS A 525 19.22 -14.27 -30.77
CA HIS A 525 18.34 -15.11 -31.59
C HIS A 525 19.09 -16.26 -32.29
N ILE A 526 20.29 -16.60 -31.81
CA ILE A 526 21.08 -17.72 -32.34
C ILE A 526 20.26 -19.01 -32.32
N SER A 527 20.31 -19.76 -33.42
CA SER A 527 19.61 -21.03 -33.51
C SER A 527 20.24 -22.09 -32.60
N GLU A 528 19.45 -23.10 -32.21
CA GLU A 528 19.95 -24.23 -31.42
C GLU A 528 21.12 -24.95 -32.11
N ALA A 529 21.03 -25.13 -33.44
CA ALA A 529 22.05 -25.80 -34.23
C ALA A 529 23.37 -25.01 -34.27
N GLU A 530 23.28 -23.71 -34.52
CA GLU A 530 24.45 -22.82 -34.60
C GLU A 530 25.12 -22.68 -33.22
N LEU A 531 24.35 -22.51 -32.15
CA LEU A 531 24.88 -22.44 -30.79
C LEU A 531 25.57 -23.74 -30.37
N LYS A 532 25.01 -24.90 -30.77
CA LYS A 532 25.61 -26.21 -30.54
C LYS A 532 26.97 -26.33 -31.22
N GLU A 533 27.06 -25.90 -32.47
CA GLU A 533 28.31 -25.96 -33.26
C GLU A 533 29.40 -25.10 -32.63
N LEU A 534 29.07 -23.84 -32.30
CA LEU A 534 29.99 -22.92 -31.62
C LEU A 534 30.47 -23.50 -30.29
N ALA A 535 29.56 -24.09 -29.50
CA ALA A 535 29.89 -24.67 -28.20
C ALA A 535 30.81 -25.90 -28.31
N LEU A 536 30.56 -26.81 -29.26
CA LEU A 536 31.41 -28.00 -29.49
C LEU A 536 32.81 -27.60 -29.97
N ALA A 537 32.90 -26.60 -30.84
CA ALA A 537 34.17 -26.03 -31.30
C ALA A 537 34.95 -25.41 -30.13
N ALA A 538 34.27 -24.65 -29.26
CA ALA A 538 34.90 -23.92 -28.15
C ALA A 538 35.52 -24.81 -27.07
N VAL A 539 35.07 -26.06 -26.93
CA VAL A 539 35.62 -27.02 -25.96
C VAL A 539 36.30 -28.22 -26.64
N GLU A 540 36.49 -28.15 -27.95
CA GLU A 540 37.17 -29.17 -28.78
C GLU A 540 36.62 -30.59 -28.62
N VAL A 541 35.29 -30.74 -28.49
CA VAL A 541 34.63 -32.05 -28.36
C VAL A 541 34.05 -32.50 -29.70
N LYS A 542 34.50 -33.67 -30.20
CA LYS A 542 34.05 -34.23 -31.48
C LYS A 542 32.87 -35.21 -31.34
N ASP A 543 32.90 -36.09 -30.34
CA ASP A 543 31.90 -37.17 -30.17
C ASP A 543 31.24 -37.12 -28.77
N PRO A 544 30.27 -36.21 -28.55
CA PRO A 544 29.52 -36.16 -27.30
C PRO A 544 28.47 -37.28 -27.25
N VAL A 545 28.21 -37.82 -26.05
CA VAL A 545 27.11 -38.75 -25.81
C VAL A 545 25.77 -38.04 -25.98
N LYS A 546 25.69 -36.80 -25.48
CA LYS A 546 24.50 -35.96 -25.58
C LYS A 546 24.90 -34.48 -25.46
N VAL A 547 24.20 -33.61 -26.17
CA VAL A 547 24.34 -32.17 -26.01
C VAL A 547 22.97 -31.59 -25.65
N VAL A 548 22.90 -30.85 -24.55
CA VAL A 548 21.72 -30.12 -24.12
C VAL A 548 21.94 -28.66 -24.43
N VAL A 549 21.14 -28.11 -25.33
CA VAL A 549 21.24 -26.72 -25.77
C VAL A 549 20.01 -25.97 -25.25
N ARG A 550 20.22 -24.82 -24.63
CA ARG A 550 19.17 -23.88 -24.22
C ARG A 550 19.55 -22.49 -24.72
N PRO A 551 19.23 -22.15 -25.98
CA PRO A 551 19.60 -20.86 -26.54
C PRO A 551 18.99 -19.68 -25.77
N PRO A 552 19.65 -18.51 -25.77
CA PRO A 552 21.04 -18.29 -26.19
C PRO A 552 22.06 -18.56 -25.06
N LYS A 553 21.62 -19.03 -23.88
CA LYS A 553 22.39 -18.87 -22.62
C LYS A 553 23.23 -20.07 -22.19
N LEU A 554 22.91 -21.30 -22.63
CA LEU A 554 23.55 -22.49 -22.08
C LEU A 554 23.72 -23.61 -23.12
N VAL A 555 24.89 -24.21 -23.12
CA VAL A 555 25.13 -25.53 -23.72
C VAL A 555 25.81 -26.44 -22.69
N ASN A 556 25.26 -27.62 -22.44
CA ASN A 556 25.90 -28.64 -21.62
C ASN A 556 26.18 -29.89 -22.44
N ILE A 557 27.46 -30.25 -22.53
CA ILE A 557 27.99 -31.35 -23.33
C ILE A 557 28.28 -32.52 -22.39
N LEU A 558 27.63 -33.65 -22.64
CA LEU A 558 27.82 -34.88 -21.88
C LEU A 558 28.82 -35.77 -22.61
N LEU A 559 29.94 -36.03 -21.95
CA LEU A 559 30.97 -36.97 -22.37
C LEU A 559 30.77 -38.31 -21.68
N PRO A 560 31.23 -39.42 -22.27
CA PRO A 560 31.19 -40.70 -21.58
C PRO A 560 31.96 -40.62 -20.26
N PRO A 561 31.55 -41.37 -19.23
CA PRO A 561 32.32 -41.47 -18.00
C PRO A 561 33.75 -41.90 -18.36
N LYS A 562 34.75 -41.20 -17.81
CA LYS A 562 36.14 -41.68 -17.94
C LYS A 562 36.16 -43.11 -17.39
N PRO A 563 36.79 -44.08 -18.08
CA PRO A 563 37.02 -45.40 -17.49
C PRO A 563 37.72 -45.19 -16.15
N SER A 564 37.19 -45.81 -15.09
CA SER A 564 37.84 -45.75 -13.79
C SER A 564 39.22 -46.39 -13.94
N THR A 565 40.26 -45.71 -13.48
CA THR A 565 41.61 -46.25 -13.39
C THR A 565 41.71 -47.25 -12.23
N SER A 566 40.82 -48.24 -12.19
CA SER A 566 40.76 -49.25 -11.13
C SER A 566 40.79 -50.68 -11.64
N ASP A 567 41.14 -50.92 -12.91
CA ASP A 567 41.25 -52.28 -13.46
C ASP A 567 42.52 -52.55 -14.26
N GLU A 568 43.65 -51.88 -13.97
CA GLU A 568 44.98 -52.39 -14.32
C GLU A 568 46.04 -52.06 -13.24
N ARG A 569 46.31 -53.07 -12.40
CA ARG A 569 47.47 -53.31 -11.50
C ARG A 569 47.57 -52.59 -10.16
#